data_AF-A0A8X6N5N4-F1
#
_entry.id   AF-A0A8X6N5N4-F1
#
_cell.length_a   1.000
_cell.length_b   1.000
_cell.length_c   1.000
_cell.angle_alpha   90.00
_cell.angle_beta   90.00
_cell.angle_gamma   90.00
#
_symmetry.space_group_name_H-M   'P 1'
#
loop_
_entity.id
_entity.type
_entity.pdbx_description
1 polymer ?
#
loop_
_entity_poly.entity_id
_entity_poly.type
_entity_poly.pdbx_seq_one_letter_code
_entity_poly.pdbx_strand_id
1 'polypeptide(L)'
;MPSLRIILRLTLLFCVVQITRAPEPKKLSSRVVTTKYGSLRGFVTTLPNRQWRPVEIYLGVPYASPPIGSLRFMPPVTPAHWRGVRMVDKFSAVCPQRLPDIRNETEALKRMPAGRLEYLKRLIPLLQNQSEDCLYLNIYAPALGMLI
;
A
#
# COMPACT_ATOMS: atom_id res chain seq x y z
N MET A 1 15.59 -4.80 47.91
CA MET A 1 15.37 -5.74 46.80
C MET A 1 13.88 -5.74 46.49
N PRO A 2 13.43 -5.31 45.29
CA PRO A 2 12.01 -5.31 44.97
C PRO A 2 11.50 -6.75 44.91
N SER A 3 10.30 -7.00 45.45
CA SER A 3 9.74 -8.36 45.50
C SER A 3 9.43 -8.88 44.10
N LEU A 4 9.56 -10.20 43.90
CA LEU A 4 9.30 -10.88 42.62
C LEU A 4 7.92 -10.54 42.03
N ARG A 5 6.94 -10.24 42.88
CA ARG A 5 5.59 -9.80 42.51
C ARG A 5 5.56 -8.40 41.88
N ILE A 6 6.42 -7.49 42.32
CA ILE A 6 6.54 -6.12 41.78
C ILE A 6 7.19 -6.16 40.41
N ILE A 7 8.25 -6.97 40.25
CA ILE A 7 8.93 -7.16 38.95
C ILE A 7 7.95 -7.78 37.94
N LEU A 8 7.19 -8.80 38.33
CA LEU A 8 6.21 -9.46 37.46
C LEU A 8 5.06 -8.53 37.04
N ARG A 9 4.62 -7.62 37.92
CA ARG A 9 3.60 -6.61 37.58
C ARG A 9 4.13 -5.53 36.64
N LEU A 10 5.37 -5.08 36.83
CA LEU A 10 6.02 -4.08 35.97
C LEU A 10 6.29 -4.63 34.56
N THR A 11 6.74 -5.88 34.44
CA THR A 11 6.96 -6.52 33.13
C THR A 11 5.65 -6.82 32.40
N LEU A 12 4.61 -7.26 33.11
CA LEU A 12 3.29 -7.48 32.50
C LEU A 12 2.68 -6.17 31.98
N LEU A 13 2.80 -5.07 32.74
CA LEU A 13 2.32 -3.75 32.34
C LEU A 13 3.10 -3.22 31.10
N PHE A 14 4.42 -3.42 31.05
CA PHE A 14 5.24 -3.03 29.90
C PHE A 14 4.91 -3.84 28.64
N CYS A 15 4.64 -5.15 28.76
CA CYS A 15 4.18 -5.98 27.65
C CYS A 15 2.81 -5.53 27.10
N VAL A 16 1.85 -5.15 27.95
CA VAL A 16 0.54 -4.67 27.49
C VAL A 16 0.66 -3.33 26.76
N VAL A 17 1.57 -2.45 27.17
CA VAL A 17 1.81 -1.15 26.49
C VAL A 17 2.46 -1.31 25.11
N GLN A 18 3.32 -2.32 24.91
CA GLN A 18 3.98 -2.57 23.62
C GLN A 18 3.03 -3.20 22.57
N ILE A 19 1.98 -3.91 23.00
CA ILE A 19 1.08 -4.67 22.12
C ILE A 19 0.01 -3.79 21.45
N THR A 20 -0.26 -2.58 21.94
CA THR A 20 -1.42 -1.77 21.50
C THR A 20 -1.12 -0.66 20.51
N ARG A 21 0.03 -0.64 19.82
CA ARG A 21 0.26 0.33 18.74
C ARG A 21 -0.56 -0.04 17.50
N ALA A 22 -1.86 0.25 17.55
CA ALA A 22 -2.74 0.21 16.39
C ALA A 22 -2.15 1.12 15.29
N PRO A 23 -2.17 0.70 14.01
CA PRO A 23 -1.78 1.58 12.93
C PRO A 23 -2.65 2.83 12.98
N GLU A 24 -2.02 4.01 12.92
CA GLU A 24 -2.77 5.26 12.92
C GLU A 24 -3.79 5.27 11.76
N PRO A 25 -5.03 5.70 12.00
CA PRO A 25 -6.04 5.74 10.97
C PRO A 25 -5.58 6.67 9.83
N LYS A 26 -5.69 6.21 8.58
CA LYS A 26 -5.38 7.04 7.42
C LYS A 26 -6.28 8.26 7.44
N LYS A 27 -5.70 9.46 7.53
CA LYS A 27 -6.45 10.71 7.50
C LYS A 27 -7.00 10.92 6.08
N LEU A 28 -8.31 10.75 5.89
CA LEU A 28 -8.95 11.02 4.59
C LEU A 28 -8.64 12.45 4.13
N SER A 29 -8.47 12.62 2.82
CA SER A 29 -8.37 13.96 2.25
C SER A 29 -9.75 14.63 2.30
N SER A 30 -9.77 15.90 2.69
CA SER A 30 -10.96 16.75 2.55
C SER A 30 -11.25 17.05 1.08
N ARG A 31 -10.24 16.97 0.20
CA ARG A 31 -10.36 17.28 -1.21
C ARG A 31 -10.92 16.08 -1.98
N VAL A 32 -11.87 16.37 -2.87
CA VAL A 32 -12.34 15.45 -3.92
C VAL A 32 -11.79 15.97 -5.24
N VAL A 33 -11.15 15.09 -6.01
CA VAL A 33 -10.61 15.43 -7.33
C VAL A 33 -11.52 14.85 -8.40
N THR A 34 -12.07 15.72 -9.24
CA THR A 34 -12.87 15.32 -10.40
C THR A 34 -11.93 15.01 -11.57
N THR A 35 -12.02 13.79 -12.11
CA THR A 35 -11.32 13.38 -13.33
C THR A 35 -12.31 13.30 -14.49
N LYS A 36 -11.81 13.07 -15.71
CA LYS A 36 -12.69 12.82 -16.88
C LYS A 36 -13.64 11.63 -16.71
N TYR A 37 -13.30 10.67 -15.84
CA TYR A 37 -14.06 9.42 -15.68
C TYR A 37 -14.97 9.39 -14.45
N GLY A 38 -14.75 10.33 -13.51
CA GLY A 38 -15.48 10.40 -12.25
C GLY A 38 -14.64 11.01 -11.13
N SER A 39 -15.26 11.15 -9.96
CA SER A 39 -14.64 11.80 -8.81
C SER A 39 -13.89 10.81 -7.93
N LEU A 40 -12.76 11.24 -7.38
CA LEU A 40 -11.85 10.45 -6.55
C LEU A 40 -11.63 11.13 -5.19
N ARG A 41 -11.46 10.31 -4.14
CA ARG A 41 -10.99 10.77 -2.83
C ARG A 41 -9.88 9.85 -2.32
N GLY A 42 -8.72 10.46 -2.06
CA GLY A 42 -7.57 9.81 -1.45
C GLY A 42 -7.45 10.09 0.05
N PHE A 43 -6.23 9.97 0.56
CA PHE A 43 -5.88 10.28 1.95
C PHE A 43 -4.59 11.11 2.01
N VAL A 44 -4.37 11.80 3.12
CA VAL A 44 -3.17 12.61 3.35
C VAL A 44 -2.29 11.91 4.38
N THR A 45 -0.98 11.88 4.12
CA THR A 45 0.02 11.37 5.06
C THR A 45 1.09 12.41 5.32
N THR A 46 1.57 12.48 6.56
CA THR A 46 2.74 13.26 6.94
C THR A 46 3.98 12.36 6.87
N LEU A 47 5.09 12.90 6.40
CA LEU A 47 6.34 12.15 6.29
C LEU A 47 7.15 12.27 7.59
N PRO A 48 8.09 11.33 7.87
CA PRO A 48 8.87 11.33 9.11
C PRO A 48 9.66 12.64 9.34
N ASN A 49 10.14 13.26 8.26
CA ASN A 49 10.74 14.58 8.33
C ASN A 49 9.63 15.64 8.36
N ARG A 50 9.48 16.32 9.50
CA ARG A 50 8.50 17.39 9.71
C ARG A 50 8.66 18.59 8.79
N GLN A 51 9.82 18.76 8.16
CA GLN A 51 10.06 19.81 7.18
C GLN A 51 9.43 19.49 5.81
N TRP A 52 9.15 18.21 5.54
CA TRP A 52 8.53 17.83 4.29
C TRP A 52 7.04 18.08 4.34
N ARG A 53 6.52 18.63 3.24
CA ARG A 53 5.09 18.88 3.11
C ARG A 53 4.33 17.55 3.15
N PRO A 54 3.11 17.53 3.74
CA PRO A 54 2.26 16.36 3.66
C PRO A 54 2.03 15.95 2.20
N VAL A 55 1.80 14.66 1.97
CA VAL A 55 1.52 14.11 0.64
C VAL A 55 0.09 13.62 0.61
N GLU A 56 -0.63 14.04 -0.42
CA GLU A 56 -1.93 13.50 -0.78
C GLU A 56 -1.74 12.29 -1.70
N ILE A 57 -2.33 11.17 -1.31
CA ILE A 57 -2.11 9.86 -1.91
C ILE A 57 -3.43 9.30 -2.45
N TYR A 58 -3.39 8.85 -3.70
CA TYR A 58 -4.48 8.18 -4.40
C TYR A 58 -3.96 6.82 -4.87
N LEU A 59 -4.49 5.73 -4.30
CA LEU A 59 -4.06 4.36 -4.60
C LEU A 59 -5.14 3.61 -5.39
N GLY A 60 -4.74 2.83 -6.38
CA GLY A 60 -5.65 1.98 -7.13
C GLY A 60 -6.61 2.78 -8.05
N VAL A 61 -6.11 3.85 -8.68
CA VAL A 61 -6.89 4.64 -9.65
C VAL A 61 -6.94 3.88 -10.99
N PRO A 62 -8.12 3.50 -11.51
CA PRO A 62 -8.20 2.80 -12.80
C PRO A 62 -7.84 3.76 -13.94
N TYR A 63 -6.95 3.33 -14.84
CA TYR A 63 -6.60 4.12 -16.03
C TYR A 63 -7.05 3.48 -17.35
N ALA A 64 -7.45 2.21 -17.32
CA ALA A 64 -7.98 1.45 -18.45
C ALA A 64 -9.03 0.43 -17.97
N SER A 65 -9.83 -0.08 -18.90
CA SER A 65 -10.75 -1.19 -18.64
C SER A 65 -9.97 -2.50 -18.41
N PRO A 66 -10.47 -3.44 -17.58
CA PRO A 66 -9.78 -4.69 -17.29
C PRO A 66 -9.51 -5.51 -18.57
N PRO A 67 -8.27 -5.97 -18.82
CA PRO A 67 -7.89 -6.70 -20.03
C PRO A 67 -8.26 -8.20 -19.94
N ILE A 68 -9.50 -8.49 -19.55
CA ILE A 68 -10.02 -9.85 -19.32
C ILE A 68 -10.93 -10.31 -20.47
N GLY A 69 -11.11 -11.62 -20.61
CA GLY A 69 -12.00 -12.20 -21.62
C GLY A 69 -11.60 -11.79 -23.04
N SER A 70 -12.54 -11.20 -23.79
CA SER A 70 -12.31 -10.74 -25.17
C SER A 70 -11.35 -9.55 -25.29
N LEU A 71 -11.01 -8.87 -24.18
CA LEU A 71 -10.02 -7.78 -24.17
C LEU A 71 -8.60 -8.28 -23.91
N ARG A 72 -8.41 -9.58 -23.62
CA ARG A 72 -7.06 -10.14 -23.45
C ARG A 72 -6.31 -10.07 -24.78
N PHE A 73 -5.05 -9.61 -24.73
CA PHE A 73 -4.20 -9.39 -25.91
C PHE A 73 -4.68 -8.30 -26.88
N MET A 74 -5.65 -7.49 -26.46
CA MET A 74 -6.06 -6.29 -27.19
C MET A 74 -5.39 -5.05 -26.59
N PRO A 75 -5.28 -3.94 -27.35
CA PRO A 75 -4.85 -2.67 -26.80
C PRO A 75 -5.73 -2.23 -25.62
N PRO A 76 -5.17 -1.56 -24.60
CA PRO A 76 -5.94 -1.06 -23.47
C PRO A 76 -7.07 -0.11 -23.92
N VAL A 77 -8.26 -0.32 -23.37
CA VAL A 77 -9.44 0.50 -23.66
C VAL A 77 -9.69 1.48 -22.51
N THR A 78 -10.30 2.62 -22.82
CA THR A 78 -10.71 3.62 -21.82
C THR A 78 -11.54 2.97 -20.69
N PRO A 79 -11.33 3.35 -19.41
CA PRO A 79 -12.09 2.79 -18.29
C PRO A 79 -13.54 3.28 -18.32
N ALA A 80 -14.44 2.49 -17.73
CA ALA A 80 -15.82 2.92 -17.54
C ALA A 80 -15.90 4.14 -16.61
N HIS A 81 -16.84 5.04 -16.92
CA HIS A 81 -17.17 6.15 -16.03
C HIS A 81 -17.90 5.61 -14.79
N TRP A 82 -17.69 6.25 -13.63
CA TRP A 82 -18.42 5.91 -12.41
C TRP A 82 -19.19 7.11 -11.86
N ARG A 83 -20.27 6.84 -11.13
CA ARG A 83 -21.06 7.84 -10.42
C ARG A 83 -20.56 7.98 -8.98
N GLY A 84 -20.72 9.18 -8.41
CA GLY A 84 -20.31 9.47 -7.04
C GLY A 84 -18.78 9.59 -6.87
N VAL A 85 -18.34 9.48 -5.62
CA VAL A 85 -16.92 9.60 -5.24
C VAL A 85 -16.35 8.21 -4.98
N ARG A 86 -15.34 7.82 -5.76
CA ARG A 86 -14.60 6.56 -5.55
C ARG A 86 -13.47 6.78 -4.55
N MET A 87 -13.45 5.96 -3.51
CA MET A 87 -12.34 5.91 -2.55
C MET A 87 -11.14 5.22 -3.19
N VAL A 88 -9.98 5.88 -3.14
CA VAL A 88 -8.71 5.40 -3.70
C VAL A 88 -7.65 5.40 -2.61
N ASP A 89 -7.86 4.57 -1.59
CA ASP A 89 -7.09 4.51 -0.35
C ASP A 89 -6.32 3.19 -0.16
N LYS A 90 -6.43 2.25 -1.13
CA LYS A 90 -5.79 0.93 -1.10
C LYS A 90 -5.17 0.62 -2.47
N PHE A 91 -4.08 -0.13 -2.45
CA PHE A 91 -3.51 -0.67 -3.69
C PHE A 91 -4.49 -1.65 -4.33
N SER A 92 -4.62 -1.58 -5.65
CA SER A 92 -5.29 -2.62 -6.45
C SER A 92 -4.42 -3.87 -6.56
N ALA A 93 -4.99 -4.96 -7.07
CA ALA A 93 -4.23 -6.16 -7.39
C ALA A 93 -3.13 -5.86 -8.42
N VAL A 94 -1.97 -6.50 -8.26
CA VAL A 94 -0.87 -6.43 -9.24
C VAL A 94 -1.15 -7.37 -10.41
N CYS A 95 -0.47 -7.15 -11.54
CA CYS A 95 -0.62 -8.04 -12.68
C CYS A 95 -0.07 -9.44 -12.40
N PRO A 96 -0.60 -10.48 -13.06
CA PRO A 96 -0.18 -11.85 -12.84
C PRO A 96 1.31 -12.03 -13.18
N GLN A 97 2.06 -12.58 -12.23
CA GLN A 97 3.50 -12.82 -12.37
C GLN A 97 3.92 -14.06 -11.57
N ARG A 98 4.84 -14.84 -12.14
CA ARG A 98 5.41 -15.99 -11.44
C ARG A 98 6.50 -15.51 -10.47
N LEU A 99 6.18 -15.53 -9.18
CA LEU A 99 7.14 -15.16 -8.14
C LEU A 99 8.14 -16.30 -7.89
N PRO A 100 9.42 -15.99 -7.61
CA PRO A 100 10.39 -17.00 -7.19
C PRO A 100 10.02 -17.56 -5.82
N ASP A 101 10.20 -18.87 -5.63
CA ASP A 101 10.05 -19.48 -4.31
C ASP A 101 11.29 -19.17 -3.45
N ILE A 102 11.05 -18.45 -2.35
CA ILE A 102 12.07 -18.06 -1.37
C ILE A 102 11.79 -18.64 0.02
N ARG A 103 10.86 -19.60 0.15
CA ARG A 103 10.50 -20.20 1.45
C ARG A 103 11.71 -20.88 2.11
N ASN A 104 12.57 -21.48 1.30
CA ASN A 104 13.85 -22.04 1.73
C ASN A 104 14.99 -21.08 1.33
N GLU A 105 15.47 -20.31 2.29
CA GLU A 105 16.51 -19.30 2.06
C GLU A 105 17.84 -19.92 1.61
N THR A 106 18.22 -21.07 2.18
CA THR A 106 19.45 -21.77 1.80
C THR A 106 19.42 -22.17 0.32
N GLU A 107 18.29 -22.71 -0.14
CA GLU A 107 18.11 -23.06 -1.55
C GLU A 107 17.99 -21.82 -2.45
N ALA A 108 17.37 -20.74 -1.96
CA ALA A 108 17.31 -19.48 -2.69
C ALA A 108 18.71 -18.88 -2.89
N LEU A 109 19.56 -18.89 -1.87
CA LEU A 109 20.94 -18.37 -1.91
C LEU A 109 21.86 -19.14 -2.86
N LYS A 110 21.56 -20.41 -3.15
CA LYS A 110 22.25 -21.16 -4.23
C LYS A 110 21.94 -20.61 -5.62
N ARG A 111 20.79 -19.96 -5.80
CA ARG A 111 20.26 -19.50 -7.11
C ARG A 111 20.32 -17.98 -7.27
N MET A 112 20.45 -17.21 -6.19
CA MET A 112 20.47 -15.75 -6.23
C MET A 112 21.36 -15.12 -5.15
N PRO A 113 21.91 -13.91 -5.39
CA PRO A 113 22.67 -13.18 -4.37
C PRO A 113 21.82 -12.80 -3.15
N ALA A 114 22.47 -12.66 -1.99
CA ALA A 114 21.80 -12.29 -0.73
C ALA A 114 21.00 -10.97 -0.83
N GLY A 115 21.53 -9.95 -1.49
CA GLY A 115 20.83 -8.68 -1.69
C GLY A 115 19.53 -8.82 -2.50
N ARG A 116 19.50 -9.75 -3.47
CA ARG A 116 18.28 -10.06 -4.24
C ARG A 116 17.26 -10.80 -3.38
N LEU A 117 17.70 -11.74 -2.56
CA LEU A 117 16.82 -12.45 -1.63
C LEU A 117 16.18 -11.45 -0.64
N GLU A 118 16.97 -10.55 -0.06
CA GLU A 118 16.46 -9.53 0.86
C GLU A 118 15.45 -8.58 0.20
N TYR A 119 15.74 -8.16 -1.03
CA TYR A 119 14.79 -7.37 -1.82
C TYR A 119 13.46 -8.12 -2.06
N LEU A 120 13.53 -9.41 -2.43
CA LEU A 120 12.35 -10.23 -2.66
C LEU A 120 11.53 -10.47 -1.39
N LYS A 121 12.18 -10.68 -0.24
CA LYS A 121 11.49 -10.79 1.07
C LYS A 121 10.63 -9.56 1.36
N ARG A 122 11.13 -8.37 1.03
CA ARG A 122 10.39 -7.11 1.21
C ARG A 122 9.27 -6.92 0.19
N LEU A 123 9.46 -7.38 -1.05
CA LEU A 123 8.50 -7.20 -2.13
C LEU A 123 7.37 -8.21 -2.17
N ILE A 124 7.66 -9.50 -1.98
CA ILE A 124 6.69 -10.59 -2.21
C ILE A 124 5.37 -10.37 -1.46
N PRO A 125 5.34 -9.89 -0.20
CA PRO A 125 4.07 -9.57 0.48
C PRO A 125 3.18 -8.59 -0.29
N LEU A 126 3.77 -7.64 -1.03
CA LEU A 126 3.04 -6.66 -1.85
C LEU A 126 2.54 -7.24 -3.18
N LEU A 127 3.06 -8.40 -3.59
CA LEU A 127 2.80 -9.04 -4.89
C LEU A 127 1.87 -10.26 -4.78
N GLN A 128 1.33 -10.56 -3.59
CA GLN A 128 0.48 -11.74 -3.36
C GLN A 128 -0.91 -11.58 -3.99
N ASN A 129 -1.49 -10.38 -3.94
CA ASN A 129 -2.80 -10.11 -4.51
C ASN A 129 -2.69 -9.84 -6.01
N GLN A 130 -2.84 -10.88 -6.83
CA GLN A 130 -2.71 -10.80 -8.29
C GLN A 130 -4.06 -10.97 -8.98
N SER A 131 -4.28 -10.22 -10.06
CA SER A 131 -5.47 -10.32 -10.91
C SER A 131 -5.11 -9.85 -12.33
N GLU A 132 -5.80 -10.37 -13.34
CA GLU A 132 -5.73 -9.78 -14.70
C GLU A 132 -6.36 -8.38 -14.75
N ASP A 133 -7.32 -8.09 -13.87
CA ASP A 133 -7.76 -6.73 -13.60
C ASP A 133 -6.70 -6.00 -12.75
N CYS A 134 -5.66 -5.49 -13.41
CA CYS A 134 -4.51 -4.84 -12.77
C CYS A 134 -4.12 -3.47 -13.37
N LEU A 135 -4.93 -2.90 -14.28
CA LEU A 135 -4.61 -1.63 -14.96
C LEU A 135 -4.96 -0.42 -14.08
N TYR A 136 -4.21 -0.28 -13.00
CA TYR A 136 -4.35 0.78 -12.00
C TYR A 136 -3.04 1.53 -11.81
N LEU A 137 -3.14 2.81 -11.42
CA LEU A 137 -2.01 3.65 -11.06
C LEU A 137 -2.17 4.22 -9.65
N ASN A 138 -1.05 4.65 -9.09
CA ASN A 138 -0.98 5.31 -7.79
C ASN A 138 -0.40 6.71 -7.98
N ILE A 139 -1.01 7.72 -7.36
CA ILE A 139 -0.60 9.13 -7.47
C ILE A 139 -0.19 9.62 -6.09
N TYR A 140 0.96 10.28 -6.02
CA TYR A 140 1.51 10.92 -4.83
C TYR A 140 1.75 12.38 -5.17
N ALA A 141 0.93 13.28 -4.63
CA ALA A 141 1.01 14.71 -4.89
C ALA A 141 1.30 15.45 -3.58
N PRO A 142 2.19 16.46 -3.56
CA PRO A 142 2.31 17.34 -2.40
C PRO A 142 0.95 17.96 -2.07
N ALA A 143 0.55 17.96 -0.79
CA ALA A 143 -0.71 18.52 -0.37
C ALA A 143 -0.74 20.02 -0.67
N LEU A 144 -1.71 20.45 -1.47
CA LEU A 144 -1.97 21.86 -1.78
C LEU A 144 -2.64 22.53 -0.58
N GLY A 145 -2.08 23.64 -0.09
CA GLY A 145 -2.72 24.49 0.95
C GLY A 145 -2.01 24.57 2.31
N MET A 146 -0.82 23.98 2.47
CA MET A 146 0.09 24.31 3.57
C MET A 146 1.29 25.06 2.98
N LEU A 147 1.12 26.36 2.78
CA LEU A 147 2.27 27.26 2.70
C LEU A 147 2.91 27.27 4.09
N ILE A 148 4.24 27.15 4.10
CA ILE A 148 5.08 27.25 5.30
C ILE A 148 5.03 28.71 5.76
#